data_AF-A0A7X4FAJ9-F1
#
_entry.id   AF-A0A7X4FAJ9-F1
#
_cell.length_a   1.000
_cell.length_b   1.000
_cell.length_c   1.000
_cell.angle_alpha   90.00
_cell.angle_beta   90.00
_cell.angle_gamma   90.00
#
_symmetry.space_group_name_H-M   'P 1'
#
loop_
_entity.id
_entity.type
_entity.pdbx_description
1 polymer ?
#
loop_
_entity_poly.entity_id
_entity_poly.type
_entity_poly.pdbx_seq_one_letter_code
_entity_poly.pdbx_strand_id
1 'polypeptide(L)' 'MFLMRLNVSIWAAILMTALIISAASGEEAVTTPDMLKVGMIAPDFTLKDEEGVERNLSDYLGQKNIVLAFYPKDFTGG' A
#
# COMPACT_ATOMS: atom_id res chain seq x y z
N MET A 1 5.15 54.92 2.37
CA MET A 1 4.95 53.79 1.42
C MET A 1 6.00 52.69 1.63
N PHE A 2 6.21 52.25 2.88
CA PHE A 2 7.14 51.14 3.22
C PHE A 2 6.45 50.10 4.13
N LEU A 3 5.41 50.53 4.85
CA LEU A 3 4.60 49.70 5.76
C LEU A 3 3.67 48.68 5.05
N MET A 4 3.34 48.86 3.76
CA MET A 4 2.45 47.96 3.02
C MET A 4 3.18 46.81 2.30
N ARG A 5 4.50 46.92 2.13
CA ARG A 5 5.34 45.89 1.47
C ARG A 5 5.66 44.72 2.40
N LEU A 6 5.57 44.94 3.72
CA LEU A 6 5.92 43.96 4.74
C LEU A 6 4.79 42.95 5.03
N ASN A 7 3.52 43.39 5.14
CA ASN A 7 2.39 42.47 5.36
C ASN A 7 2.15 41.55 4.16
N VAL A 8 2.19 42.06 2.93
CA VAL A 8 1.92 41.27 1.72
C VAL A 8 2.99 40.19 1.50
N SER A 9 4.26 40.47 1.83
CA SER A 9 5.36 39.49 1.69
C SER A 9 5.28 38.39 2.75
N ILE A 10 4.84 38.71 3.97
CA ILE A 10 4.60 37.72 5.05
C ILE A 10 3.43 36.80 4.65
N TRP A 11 2.33 37.36 4.15
CA TRP A 11 1.21 36.55 3.66
C TRP A 11 1.58 35.71 2.44
N ALA A 12 2.40 36.23 1.51
CA ALA A 12 2.88 35.48 0.34
C ALA A 12 3.82 34.33 0.73
N ALA A 13 4.71 34.52 1.71
CA ALA A 13 5.60 33.46 2.20
C ALA A 13 4.82 32.35 2.92
N ILE A 14 3.80 32.69 3.72
CA ILE A 14 2.92 31.72 4.39
C ILE A 14 2.10 30.92 3.36
N LEU A 15 1.65 31.57 2.29
CA LEU A 15 0.89 30.91 1.21
C LEU A 15 1.80 29.98 0.40
N MET A 16 3.07 30.36 0.22
CA MET A 16 4.06 29.57 -0.52
C MET A 16 4.55 28.35 0.28
N THR A 17 4.65 28.44 1.62
CA THR A 17 4.97 27.27 2.46
C THR A 17 3.79 26.30 2.59
N ALA A 18 2.55 26.79 2.66
CA ALA A 18 1.35 25.93 2.65
C ALA A 18 1.25 25.09 1.35
N LEU A 19 1.70 25.65 0.22
CA LEU A 19 1.68 24.95 -1.08
C LEU A 19 2.67 23.76 -1.13
N ILE A 20 3.80 23.85 -0.42
CA ILE A 20 4.81 22.77 -0.39
C ILE A 20 4.34 21.59 0.47
N ILE A 21 3.60 21.85 1.55
CA ILE A 21 3.10 20.79 2.44
C ILE A 21 2.00 19.96 1.77
N SER A 22 1.21 20.56 0.87
CA SER A 22 0.12 19.86 0.19
C SER A 22 0.56 18.88 -0.90
N ALA A 23 1.82 18.90 -1.32
CA ALA A 23 2.39 17.94 -2.29
C ALA A 23 3.09 16.74 -1.63
N ALA A 24 3.28 16.78 -0.31
CA ALA A 24 3.92 15.71 0.47
C ALA A 24 2.93 14.86 1.27
N SER A 25 1.62 15.16 1.20
CA SER A 25 0.59 14.22 1.61
C SER A 25 0.41 13.20 0.48
N GLY A 26 1.36 12.27 0.38
CA GLY A 26 1.07 10.98 -0.23
C GLY A 26 -0.07 10.37 0.58
N GLU A 27 -1.29 10.50 0.05
CA GLU A 27 -2.34 9.56 0.37
C GLU A 27 -1.86 8.22 -0.17
N GLU A 28 -1.02 7.53 0.62
CA GLU A 28 -0.84 6.08 0.50
C GLU A 28 -2.25 5.53 0.56
N ALA A 29 -2.78 5.17 -0.62
CA ALA A 29 -4.12 4.66 -0.77
C ALA A 29 -4.26 3.51 0.22
N VAL A 30 -4.97 3.76 1.33
CA VAL A 30 -5.32 2.72 2.28
C VAL A 30 -6.22 1.78 1.50
N THR A 31 -5.61 0.73 0.98
CA THR A 31 -6.26 -0.40 0.33
C THR A 31 -7.10 -1.06 1.39
N THR A 32 -8.33 -0.55 1.53
CA THR A 32 -9.41 -1.36 2.12
C THR A 32 -9.39 -2.64 1.29
N PRO A 33 -9.14 -3.82 1.89
CA PRO A 33 -8.96 -5.03 1.11
C PRO A 33 -10.23 -5.21 0.28
N ASP A 34 -10.07 -5.10 -1.04
CA ASP A 34 -11.15 -5.40 -1.94
C ASP A 34 -11.65 -6.78 -1.57
N MET A 35 -12.93 -6.87 -1.19
CA MET A 35 -13.54 -8.14 -0.88
C MET A 35 -13.32 -9.06 -2.09
N LEU A 36 -12.66 -10.20 -1.88
CA LEU A 36 -12.31 -11.11 -2.96
C LEU A 36 -13.56 -11.54 -3.73
N LYS A 37 -13.49 -11.47 -5.06
CA LYS A 37 -14.59 -11.82 -5.97
C LYS A 37 -14.15 -12.89 -6.95
N VAL A 38 -15.09 -13.73 -7.38
CA VAL A 38 -14.85 -14.73 -8.42
C VAL A 38 -14.43 -14.04 -9.71
N GLY A 39 -13.39 -14.58 -10.38
CA GLY A 39 -12.83 -14.04 -11.62
C GLY A 39 -11.82 -12.91 -11.41
N MET A 40 -11.62 -12.44 -10.17
CA MET A 40 -10.53 -11.53 -9.84
C MET A 40 -9.19 -12.27 -9.90
N ILE A 41 -8.16 -11.59 -10.41
CA ILE A 41 -6.78 -12.08 -10.30
C ILE A 41 -6.42 -12.11 -8.81
N ALA A 42 -5.95 -13.27 -8.34
CA ALA A 42 -5.52 -13.41 -6.95
C ALA A 42 -4.41 -12.40 -6.62
N PRO A 43 -4.47 -11.70 -5.48
CA PRO A 43 -3.39 -10.83 -5.04
C PRO A 43 -2.08 -11.62 -4.93
N ASP A 44 -0.99 -11.06 -5.45
CA ASP A 44 0.32 -11.70 -5.36
C ASP A 44 0.87 -11.57 -3.93
N PHE A 45 1.56 -12.61 -3.49
CA PHE A 45 2.23 -12.64 -2.19
C PHE A 45 3.44 -13.57 -2.24
N THR A 46 4.37 -13.32 -1.33
CA THR A 46 5.58 -14.13 -1.14
C THR A 46 5.56 -14.76 0.24
N LEU A 47 5.77 -16.08 0.30
CA LEU A 47 5.92 -16.82 1.55
C LEU A 47 7.21 -17.64 1.51
N LYS A 48 7.73 -17.96 2.69
CA LYS A 48 8.79 -18.97 2.82
C LYS A 48 8.15 -20.34 2.94
N ASP A 49 8.67 -21.32 2.20
CA ASP A 49 8.32 -22.73 2.38
C ASP A 49 9.04 -23.36 3.58
N GLU A 50 8.85 -24.66 3.77
CA GLU A 50 9.42 -25.43 4.89
C GLU A 50 10.96 -25.42 4.87
N GLU A 51 11.55 -25.29 3.68
CA GLU A 51 12.99 -25.17 3.46
C GLU A 51 13.50 -23.72 3.59
N GLY A 52 12.61 -22.76 3.84
CA GLY A 52 12.93 -21.33 3.94
C GLY A 52 13.11 -20.62 2.61
N VAL A 53 12.80 -21.29 1.49
CA VAL A 53 12.88 -20.73 0.14
C VAL A 53 11.67 -19.83 -0.10
N GLU A 54 11.92 -18.65 -0.66
CA GLU A 54 10.86 -17.73 -1.04
C GLU A 54 10.08 -18.26 -2.26
N ARG A 55 8.76 -18.29 -2.14
CA ARG A 55 7.80 -18.70 -3.17
C ARG A 55 6.85 -17.54 -3.43
N ASN A 56 6.72 -17.11 -4.68
CA ASN A 56 5.71 -16.12 -5.07
C ASN A 56 4.49 -16.85 -5.63
N LEU A 57 3.29 -16.33 -5.38
CA LEU A 57 2.07 -16.90 -5.96
C LEU A 57 2.10 -16.78 -7.50
N SER A 58 2.60 -15.66 -8.01
CA SER A 58 2.75 -15.38 -9.44
C SER A 58 3.62 -16.39 -10.18
N ASP A 59 4.58 -17.04 -9.51
CA ASP A 59 5.44 -18.07 -10.11
C ASP A 59 4.67 -19.31 -10.59
N TYR A 60 3.41 -19.48 -10.19
CA TYR A 60 2.56 -20.61 -10.54
C TYR A 60 1.40 -20.24 -11.48
N LEU A 61 1.23 -18.95 -11.81
CA LEU A 61 0.13 -18.46 -12.61
C LEU A 61 0.17 -19.07 -14.03
N GLY A 62 -0.96 -19.63 -14.48
CA GLY A 62 -1.09 -20.22 -15.81
C GLY A 62 -0.40 -21.58 -16.01
N GLN A 63 0.31 -22.09 -15.00
CA GLN A 63 0.99 -23.40 -15.08
C GLN A 63 0.13 -24.54 -14.53
N LYS A 64 -0.65 -24.28 -13.49
CA LYS A 64 -1.53 -25.26 -12.82
C LYS A 64 -2.62 -24.57 -12.00
N ASN A 65 -3.61 -25.35 -11.60
CA ASN A 65 -4.61 -24.91 -10.62
C ASN A 65 -3.97 -24.85 -9.23
N ILE A 66 -4.36 -23.84 -8.43
CA ILE A 66 -3.81 -23.58 -7.09
C ILE A 66 -4.98 -23.52 -6.11
N VAL A 67 -4.81 -24.14 -4.95
CA VAL A 67 -5.72 -24.03 -3.81
C VAL A 67 -4.93 -23.45 -2.65
N LEU A 68 -5.43 -22.36 -2.06
CA LEU A 68 -4.84 -21.72 -0.90
C LEU A 68 -5.71 -21.99 0.33
N ALA A 69 -5.09 -22.47 1.41
CA ALA A 69 -5.75 -22.73 2.68
C ALA A 69 -4.93 -22.13 3.83
N PHE A 70 -5.61 -21.50 4.77
CA PHE A 70 -5.02 -21.01 6.02
C PHE A 70 -5.52 -21.87 7.18
N TYR A 71 -4.62 -22.29 8.06
CA TYR A 71 -4.95 -23.06 9.24
C TYR A 71 -4.18 -22.51 10.46
N PRO A 72 -4.68 -22.71 11.70
CA PRO A 72 -4.16 -21.98 12.86
C PRO A 72 -2.73 -22.36 13.25
N LYS A 73 -2.43 -23.67 13.26
CA LYS A 73 -1.13 -24.21 13.67
C LYS A 73 -1.01 -25.70 13.32
N ASP A 74 0.22 -26.16 13.13
CA ASP A 74 0.56 -27.58 13.03
C ASP A 74 0.27 -28.36 14.33
N PHE A 75 0.02 -29.66 14.16
CA PHE A 75 -0.15 -30.63 15.26
C PHE A 75 -1.25 -30.29 16.28
N THR A 76 -2.32 -29.64 15.84
CA THR A 76 -3.53 -29.39 16.65
C THR A 76 -4.71 -30.20 16.14
N GLY A 77 -5.70 -30.45 17.01
CA GLY A 77 -6.93 -31.17 16.65
C GLY A 77 -7.91 -30.37 15.78
N GLY A 78 -7.61 -29.11 15.49
CA GLY A 78 -8.55 -28.13 14.93
C GLY A 78 -9.19 -27.26 15.99
#